data_AF-A0A380JY52-F1
#
_entry.id   AF-A0A380JY52-F1
#
_cell.length_a   1.000
_cell.length_b   1.000
_cell.length_c   1.000
_cell.angle_alpha   90.00
_cell.angle_beta   90.00
_cell.angle_gamma   90.00
#
_symmetry.space_group_name_H-M   'P 1'
#
loop_
_entity.id
_entity.type
_entity.pdbx_description
1 polymer ?
#
loop_
_entity_poly.entity_id
_entity_poly.type
_entity_poly.pdbx_seq_one_letter_code
_entity_poly.pdbx_strand_id
1 'polypeptide(L)'
;MAIQLIQKSIQAGLSIPDQVAIVGFDNSQASRLLNPKLSTAAQDFYQMGQEAARLLLQKIESPQKAVNSCQLPVQLFIRESSHFINLHHFDLPIELYQTYGDWESKHVVDLFVAFSKVCFQEFSDRVKDWFVHNGPMVVVEGSYLMQFHYPAIVDEKKAVQVAYNLALATAKVIQAYRRGPAELWNNDLFMEVAVHGKFPEELVAVLKKDGVLW
;
A
#
# COMPACT_ATOMS: atom_id res chain seq x y z
N MET A 1 16.50 9.50 -12.46
CA MET A 1 16.83 8.34 -11.60
C MET A 1 16.28 7.02 -12.15
N ALA A 2 14.95 6.83 -12.26
CA ALA A 2 14.35 5.58 -12.75
C ALA A 2 14.82 5.13 -14.14
N ILE A 3 15.02 6.07 -15.06
CA ILE A 3 15.52 5.79 -16.42
C ILE A 3 16.91 5.17 -16.41
N GLN A 4 17.83 5.75 -15.62
CA GLN A 4 19.19 5.23 -15.50
C GLN A 4 19.20 3.86 -14.80
N LEU A 5 18.27 3.63 -13.87
CA LEU A 5 18.12 2.34 -13.23
C LEU A 5 17.69 1.27 -14.24
N ILE A 6 16.71 1.56 -15.11
CA ILE A 6 16.34 0.66 -16.22
C ILE A 6 17.57 0.31 -17.08
N GLN A 7 18.32 1.33 -17.50
CA GLN A 7 19.50 1.13 -18.36
C GLN A 7 20.57 0.28 -17.66
N LYS A 8 20.87 0.56 -16.39
CA LYS A 8 21.87 -0.18 -15.62
C LYS A 8 21.43 -1.62 -15.33
N SER A 9 20.17 -1.85 -15.00
CA SER A 9 19.64 -3.20 -14.80
C SER A 9 19.77 -4.03 -16.08
N ILE A 10 19.42 -3.47 -17.24
CA ILE A 10 19.61 -4.14 -18.54
C ILE A 10 21.10 -4.44 -18.80
N GLN A 11 22.00 -3.49 -18.54
CA GLN A 11 23.44 -3.69 -18.69
C GLN A 11 24.00 -4.77 -17.75
N ALA A 12 23.41 -4.92 -16.56
CA ALA A 12 23.75 -5.96 -15.61
C ALA A 12 23.14 -7.34 -15.96
N GLY A 13 22.38 -7.44 -17.05
CA GLY A 13 21.70 -8.68 -17.45
C GLY A 13 20.46 -9.00 -16.60
N LEU A 14 19.95 -8.03 -15.84
CA LEU A 14 18.72 -8.20 -15.05
C LEU A 14 17.49 -7.99 -15.93
N SER A 15 16.53 -8.88 -15.79
CA SER A 15 15.20 -8.74 -16.40
C SER A 15 14.34 -7.73 -15.66
N ILE A 16 13.61 -6.93 -16.42
CA ILE A 16 12.61 -5.98 -15.91
C ILE A 16 11.29 -6.34 -16.61
N PRO A 17 10.19 -6.58 -15.86
CA PRO A 17 10.06 -6.39 -14.41
C PRO A 17 10.41 -7.62 -13.56
N ASP A 18 10.66 -8.79 -14.16
CA ASP A 18 10.69 -10.08 -13.45
C ASP A 18 11.70 -10.14 -12.28
N GLN A 19 12.95 -9.71 -12.48
CA GLN A 19 13.95 -9.68 -11.40
C GLN A 19 14.00 -8.35 -10.66
N VAL A 20 13.82 -7.24 -11.38
CA VAL A 20 13.78 -5.90 -10.80
C VAL A 20 12.74 -5.11 -11.55
N ALA A 21 11.77 -4.61 -10.81
CA ALA A 21 10.80 -3.71 -11.39
C ALA A 21 10.94 -2.29 -10.89
N ILE A 22 10.54 -1.36 -11.75
CA ILE A 22 10.91 0.03 -11.63
C ILE A 22 9.67 0.87 -11.91
N VAL A 23 9.30 1.71 -10.94
CA VAL A 23 8.22 2.70 -11.09
C VAL A 23 8.85 4.09 -10.98
N GLY A 24 8.56 4.95 -11.94
CA GLY A 24 9.00 6.34 -11.95
C GLY A 24 7.95 7.28 -11.39
N PHE A 25 8.36 8.51 -11.14
CA PHE A 25 7.45 9.62 -10.92
C PHE A 25 7.42 10.46 -12.21
N ASP A 26 6.35 11.23 -12.40
CA ASP A 26 6.25 12.34 -13.35
C ASP A 26 5.67 12.07 -14.74
N ASN A 27 5.55 10.81 -15.19
CA ASN A 27 4.99 10.46 -16.51
C ASN A 27 5.53 11.26 -17.71
N SER A 28 6.83 11.57 -17.68
CA SER A 28 7.51 12.29 -18.77
C SER A 28 7.42 11.54 -20.10
N GLN A 29 7.61 12.23 -21.23
CA GLN A 29 7.64 11.58 -22.55
C GLN A 29 8.64 10.43 -22.62
N ALA A 30 9.81 10.60 -21.97
CA ALA A 30 10.83 9.57 -21.88
C ALA A 30 10.29 8.27 -21.27
N SER A 31 9.39 8.33 -20.28
CA SER A 31 8.78 7.14 -19.67
C SER A 31 8.09 6.22 -20.69
N ARG A 32 7.59 6.77 -21.81
CA ARG A 32 6.87 6.02 -22.86
C ARG A 32 7.79 5.49 -23.97
N LEU A 33 9.01 6.02 -24.07
CA LEU A 33 9.98 5.69 -25.10
C LEU A 33 11.02 4.64 -24.65
N LEU A 34 11.02 4.29 -23.36
CA LEU A 34 11.90 3.27 -22.82
C LEU A 34 11.46 1.87 -23.24
N ASN A 35 12.41 0.93 -23.20
CA ASN A 35 12.14 -0.48 -23.38
C ASN A 35 12.78 -1.25 -22.21
N PRO A 36 12.00 -1.77 -21.24
CA PRO A 36 10.54 -1.68 -21.14
C PRO A 36 10.05 -0.25 -20.85
N LYS A 37 8.81 0.10 -21.24
CA LYS A 37 8.27 1.44 -20.93
C LYS A 37 8.03 1.55 -19.43
N LEU A 38 8.30 2.72 -18.89
CA LEU A 38 8.33 2.98 -17.46
C LEU A 38 6.92 3.23 -16.91
N SER A 39 6.47 2.35 -16.01
CA SER A 39 5.31 2.57 -15.15
C SER A 39 5.55 3.78 -14.26
N THR A 40 4.51 4.56 -13.97
CA THR A 40 4.72 5.83 -13.27
C THR A 40 3.51 6.33 -12.48
N ALA A 41 3.78 6.84 -11.28
CA ALA A 41 2.85 7.67 -10.53
C ALA A 41 3.00 9.13 -11.00
N ALA A 42 2.05 9.57 -11.83
CA ALA A 42 2.00 10.92 -12.36
C ALA A 42 1.39 11.87 -11.34
N GLN A 43 2.11 12.95 -11.06
CA GLN A 43 1.60 14.11 -10.32
C GLN A 43 1.39 15.24 -11.33
N ASP A 44 0.33 16.01 -11.14
CA ASP A 44 0.11 17.20 -11.96
C ASP A 44 0.98 18.36 -11.44
N PHE A 45 2.21 18.47 -11.94
CA PHE A 45 3.14 19.54 -11.53
C PHE A 45 2.65 20.92 -11.92
N TYR A 46 1.88 21.03 -13.01
CA TYR A 46 1.33 22.32 -13.44
C TYR A 46 0.30 22.78 -12.44
N GLN A 47 -0.65 21.91 -12.09
CA GLN A 47 -1.64 22.19 -11.07
C GLN A 47 -1.01 22.43 -9.70
N MET A 48 0.04 21.66 -9.34
CA MET A 48 0.78 21.88 -8.10
C MET A 48 1.44 23.25 -8.05
N GLY A 49 2.09 23.68 -9.15
CA GLY A 49 2.66 25.02 -9.25
C GLY A 49 1.61 26.12 -9.19
N GLN A 50 0.46 25.92 -9.85
CA GLN A 50 -0.67 26.85 -9.82
C GLN A 50 -1.24 26.99 -8.41
N GLU A 51 -1.50 25.88 -7.71
CA GLU A 51 -2.01 25.89 -6.35
C GLU A 51 -1.00 26.48 -5.36
N ALA A 52 0.29 26.16 -5.50
CA ALA A 52 1.34 26.76 -4.67
C ALA A 52 1.40 28.28 -4.86
N ALA A 53 1.35 28.77 -6.11
CA ALA A 53 1.32 30.20 -6.40
C ALA A 53 0.05 30.86 -5.86
N ARG A 54 -1.12 30.22 -6.03
CA ARG A 54 -2.40 30.70 -5.51
C ARG A 54 -2.38 30.84 -3.99
N LEU A 55 -1.88 29.83 -3.28
CA LEU A 55 -1.76 29.83 -1.82
C LEU A 55 -0.77 30.90 -1.33
N LEU A 56 0.34 31.11 -2.05
CA LEU A 56 1.31 32.15 -1.75
C LEU A 56 0.73 33.55 -1.94
N LEU A 57 0.07 33.82 -3.07
CA LEU A 57 -0.59 35.10 -3.34
C LEU A 57 -1.65 35.41 -2.28
N GLN A 58 -2.46 34.42 -1.92
CA GLN A 58 -3.44 34.54 -0.85
C GLN A 58 -2.79 34.93 0.50
N LYS A 59 -1.59 34.41 0.80
CA LYS A 59 -0.85 34.75 2.02
C LYS A 59 -0.26 36.16 1.97
N ILE A 60 0.21 36.60 0.81
CA ILE A 60 0.74 37.96 0.59
C ILE A 60 -0.38 38.99 0.75
N GLU A 61 -1.53 38.76 0.12
CA GLU A 61 -2.69 39.66 0.17
C GLU A 61 -3.39 39.66 1.53
N SER A 62 -3.28 38.56 2.29
CA SER A 62 -3.90 38.43 3.61
C SER A 62 -2.95 37.72 4.60
N PRO A 63 -1.96 38.45 5.18
CA PRO A 63 -0.93 37.85 6.01
C PRO A 63 -1.44 37.09 7.24
N GLN A 64 -2.60 37.48 7.78
CA GLN A 64 -3.20 36.83 8.96
C GLN A 64 -4.05 35.60 8.61
N LYS A 65 -4.33 35.34 7.33
CA LYS A 65 -5.12 34.18 6.91
C LYS A 65 -4.28 32.90 7.02
N ALA A 66 -4.88 31.85 7.58
CA ALA A 66 -4.29 30.52 7.58
C ALA A 66 -4.25 29.99 6.13
N VAL A 67 -3.14 29.35 5.77
CA VAL A 67 -2.98 28.70 4.46
C VAL A 67 -3.46 27.26 4.62
N ASN A 68 -4.47 26.88 3.84
CA ASN A 68 -4.96 25.51 3.83
C ASN A 68 -4.01 24.65 2.97
N SER A 69 -3.82 23.39 3.37
CA SER A 69 -3.22 22.39 2.48
C SER A 69 -4.21 21.99 1.39
N CYS A 70 -3.71 21.68 0.21
CA CYS A 70 -4.48 21.07 -0.88
C CYS A 70 -3.83 19.75 -1.28
N GLN A 71 -4.65 18.72 -1.47
CA GLN A 71 -4.20 17.44 -2.00
C GLN A 71 -4.60 17.36 -3.47
N LEU A 72 -3.62 17.09 -4.33
CA LEU A 72 -3.84 16.92 -5.76
C LEU A 72 -3.93 15.43 -6.11
N PRO A 73 -4.79 15.05 -7.07
CA PRO A 73 -4.94 13.66 -7.47
C PRO A 73 -3.65 13.15 -8.12
N VAL A 74 -3.20 11.98 -7.69
CA VAL A 74 -2.11 11.23 -8.32
C VAL A 74 -2.72 10.21 -9.29
N GLN A 75 -2.16 10.08 -10.48
CA GLN A 75 -2.60 9.09 -11.47
C GLN A 75 -1.53 8.02 -11.66
N LEU A 76 -1.90 6.74 -11.54
CA LEU A 76 -0.99 5.63 -11.82
C LEU A 76 -1.11 5.17 -13.27
N PHE A 77 0.01 5.18 -13.99
CA PHE A 77 0.13 4.61 -15.33
C PHE A 77 0.98 3.33 -15.26
N ILE A 78 0.32 2.18 -15.28
CA ILE A 78 0.98 0.86 -15.29
C ILE A 78 1.46 0.55 -16.72
N ARG A 79 2.72 0.12 -16.87
CA ARG A 79 3.42 -0.21 -18.11
C ARG A 79 4.34 -1.42 -17.92
N GLU A 80 5.18 -1.69 -18.92
CA GLU A 80 6.04 -2.87 -19.00
C GLU A 80 7.11 -2.93 -17.89
N SER A 81 7.49 -1.83 -17.25
CA SER A 81 8.51 -1.86 -16.19
C SER A 81 7.99 -2.25 -14.81
N SER A 82 6.69 -2.49 -14.63
CA SER A 82 6.13 -3.00 -13.38
C SER A 82 4.81 -3.74 -13.60
N HIS A 83 4.63 -4.89 -12.96
CA HIS A 83 3.39 -5.65 -13.02
C HIS A 83 2.71 -5.84 -11.65
N PHE A 84 3.08 -5.04 -10.63
CA PHE A 84 2.49 -5.13 -9.30
C PHE A 84 1.14 -4.44 -9.22
N ILE A 85 0.19 -5.13 -8.60
CA ILE A 85 -0.99 -4.49 -8.00
C ILE A 85 -0.90 -4.60 -6.49
N ASN A 86 -1.10 -3.47 -5.81
CA ASN A 86 -1.29 -3.43 -4.37
C ASN A 86 -2.78 -3.59 -4.04
N LEU A 87 -3.11 -4.57 -3.20
CA LEU A 87 -4.48 -4.90 -2.81
C LEU A 87 -5.06 -3.93 -1.78
N HIS A 88 -4.22 -3.25 -1.00
CA HIS A 88 -4.68 -2.31 0.02
C HIS A 88 -3.70 -1.15 0.22
N HIS A 89 -4.15 0.08 -0.03
CA HIS A 89 -3.36 1.30 0.11
C HIS A 89 -4.02 2.29 1.07
N PHE A 90 -4.32 1.81 2.29
CA PHE A 90 -4.90 2.62 3.38
C PHE A 90 -6.36 3.04 3.16
N ASP A 91 -6.96 2.57 2.07
CA ASP A 91 -8.26 2.97 1.54
C ASP A 91 -9.36 1.93 1.84
N LEU A 92 -9.43 1.43 3.08
CA LEU A 92 -10.50 0.52 3.48
C LEU A 92 -11.87 1.23 3.36
N PRO A 93 -12.90 0.60 2.76
CA PRO A 93 -14.24 1.20 2.67
C PRO A 93 -14.80 1.65 4.02
N ILE A 94 -15.37 2.85 4.07
CA ILE A 94 -15.86 3.48 5.30
C ILE A 94 -16.97 2.66 5.98
N GLU A 95 -17.75 1.90 5.21
CA GLU A 95 -18.79 1.02 5.71
C GLU A 95 -18.21 -0.11 6.58
N LEU A 96 -17.01 -0.61 6.25
CA LEU A 96 -16.34 -1.63 7.06
C LEU A 96 -15.84 -1.05 8.39
N TYR A 97 -15.41 0.21 8.39
CA TYR A 97 -15.11 0.92 9.64
C TYR A 97 -16.37 1.09 10.50
N GLN A 98 -17.44 1.64 9.93
CA GLN A 98 -18.68 1.92 10.67
C GLN A 98 -19.36 0.65 11.19
N THR A 99 -19.30 -0.45 10.43
CA THR A 99 -20.02 -1.68 10.77
C THR A 99 -19.18 -2.60 11.66
N TYR A 100 -17.86 -2.68 11.40
CA TYR A 100 -17.01 -3.71 11.99
C TYR A 100 -15.78 -3.14 12.72
N GLY A 101 -15.52 -1.84 12.68
CA GLY A 101 -14.32 -1.25 13.28
C GLY A 101 -13.05 -1.46 12.46
N ASP A 102 -13.16 -1.59 11.13
CA ASP A 102 -11.99 -1.62 10.22
C ASP A 102 -11.06 -2.80 10.59
N TRP A 103 -9.73 -2.61 10.54
CA TRP A 103 -8.73 -3.62 10.88
C TRP A 103 -8.74 -4.05 12.35
N GLU A 104 -9.55 -3.47 13.23
CA GLU A 104 -9.76 -4.01 14.58
C GLU A 104 -10.47 -5.38 14.52
N SER A 105 -11.27 -5.63 13.48
CA SER A 105 -12.12 -6.82 13.37
C SER A 105 -11.52 -7.94 12.55
N LYS A 106 -11.55 -9.16 13.11
CA LYS A 106 -11.24 -10.39 12.40
C LYS A 106 -12.15 -10.61 11.18
N HIS A 107 -13.40 -10.14 11.24
CA HIS A 107 -14.32 -10.30 10.13
C HIS A 107 -13.85 -9.50 8.91
N VAL A 108 -13.30 -8.30 9.13
CA VAL A 108 -12.70 -7.49 8.06
C VAL A 108 -11.49 -8.20 7.43
N VAL A 109 -10.68 -8.91 8.24
CA VAL A 109 -9.61 -9.77 7.72
C VAL A 109 -10.16 -10.84 6.77
N ASP A 110 -11.25 -11.52 7.14
CA ASP A 110 -11.85 -12.57 6.31
C ASP A 110 -12.48 -11.99 5.02
N LEU A 111 -13.13 -10.82 5.11
CA LEU A 111 -13.66 -10.10 3.96
C LEU A 111 -12.54 -9.67 3.00
N PHE A 112 -11.42 -9.17 3.53
CA PHE A 112 -10.27 -8.78 2.72
C PHE A 112 -9.67 -9.98 1.98
N VAL A 113 -9.58 -11.14 2.62
CA VAL A 113 -9.14 -12.38 1.96
C VAL A 113 -10.09 -12.80 0.85
N ALA A 114 -11.41 -12.64 1.04
CA ALA A 114 -12.40 -12.91 0.00
C ALA A 114 -12.25 -11.93 -1.18
N PHE A 115 -12.08 -10.64 -0.90
CA PHE A 115 -11.77 -9.61 -1.90
C PHE A 115 -10.51 -9.96 -2.71
N SER A 116 -9.41 -10.31 -2.05
CA SER A 116 -8.17 -10.69 -2.74
C SER A 116 -8.34 -11.90 -3.65
N LYS A 117 -9.13 -12.90 -3.24
CA LYS A 117 -9.43 -14.07 -4.08
C LYS A 117 -10.16 -13.68 -5.37
N VAL A 118 -11.13 -12.77 -5.29
CA VAL A 118 -11.81 -12.23 -6.47
C VAL A 118 -10.80 -11.50 -7.37
N CYS A 119 -9.94 -10.65 -6.81
CA CYS A 119 -8.90 -9.99 -7.58
C CYS A 119 -7.98 -10.97 -8.32
N PHE A 120 -7.55 -12.04 -7.64
CA PHE A 120 -6.73 -13.08 -8.27
C PHE A 120 -7.48 -13.80 -9.39
N GLN A 121 -8.75 -14.15 -9.17
CA GLN A 121 -9.57 -14.81 -10.19
C GLN A 121 -9.75 -13.95 -11.45
N GLU A 122 -9.99 -12.66 -11.29
CA GLU A 122 -10.33 -11.75 -12.39
C GLU A 122 -9.10 -11.15 -13.11
N PHE A 123 -7.96 -11.04 -12.42
CA PHE A 123 -6.82 -10.26 -12.92
C PHE A 123 -5.50 -11.03 -12.97
N SER A 124 -5.40 -12.25 -12.44
CA SER A 124 -4.14 -13.03 -12.51
C SER A 124 -3.78 -13.49 -13.93
N ASP A 125 -4.63 -13.28 -14.93
CA ASP A 125 -4.28 -13.42 -16.35
C ASP A 125 -3.22 -12.38 -16.76
N ARG A 126 -3.30 -11.15 -16.22
CA ARG A 126 -2.45 -9.99 -16.56
C ARG A 126 -1.53 -9.54 -15.44
N VAL A 127 -1.86 -9.82 -14.19
CA VAL A 127 -1.12 -9.37 -13.00
C VAL A 127 -0.45 -10.56 -12.36
N LYS A 128 0.87 -10.61 -12.48
CA LYS A 128 1.68 -11.72 -11.96
C LYS A 128 2.24 -11.44 -10.58
N ASP A 129 2.51 -10.17 -10.30
CA ASP A 129 3.05 -9.74 -9.02
C ASP A 129 1.98 -9.01 -8.22
N TRP A 130 1.83 -9.38 -6.96
CA TRP A 130 0.84 -8.80 -6.07
C TRP A 130 1.50 -8.32 -4.79
N PHE A 131 1.01 -7.20 -4.27
CA PHE A 131 1.37 -6.65 -2.97
C PHE A 131 0.12 -6.64 -2.10
N VAL A 132 0.20 -7.19 -0.88
CA VAL A 132 -0.99 -7.26 -0.03
C VAL A 132 -1.30 -5.89 0.60
N HIS A 133 -0.32 -5.31 1.28
CA HIS A 133 -0.47 -4.04 1.97
C HIS A 133 0.69 -3.12 1.66
N ASN A 134 0.40 -1.92 1.16
CA ASN A 134 1.37 -0.83 1.19
C ASN A 134 1.65 -0.42 2.63
N GLY A 135 2.92 -0.32 3.04
CA GLY A 135 3.37 0.16 4.35
C GLY A 135 2.40 -0.05 5.53
N PRO A 136 2.10 -1.28 5.96
CA PRO A 136 1.02 -1.56 6.93
C PRO A 136 1.17 -0.82 8.27
N MET A 137 2.41 -0.50 8.68
CA MET A 137 2.66 0.32 9.87
C MET A 137 2.12 1.75 9.77
N VAL A 138 1.97 2.29 8.56
CA VAL A 138 1.34 3.62 8.36
C VAL A 138 -0.11 3.60 8.82
N VAL A 139 -0.83 2.48 8.65
CA VAL A 139 -2.19 2.32 9.18
C VAL A 139 -2.18 2.30 10.70
N VAL A 140 -1.27 1.53 11.29
CA VAL A 140 -1.14 1.38 12.76
C VAL A 140 -0.78 2.72 13.40
N GLU A 141 0.30 3.33 12.93
CA GLU A 141 0.82 4.56 13.47
C GLU A 141 -0.12 5.73 13.19
N GLY A 142 -0.53 5.91 11.94
CA GLY A 142 -1.38 7.03 11.54
C GLY A 142 -2.73 7.02 12.24
N SER A 143 -3.30 5.83 12.44
CA SER A 143 -4.68 5.72 12.91
C SER A 143 -4.84 5.48 14.41
N TYR A 144 -3.83 4.92 15.08
CA TYR A 144 -3.92 4.49 16.48
C TYR A 144 -2.81 5.03 17.40
N LEU A 145 -1.80 5.74 16.88
CA LEU A 145 -0.68 6.27 17.69
C LEU A 145 -0.38 7.76 17.45
N MET A 146 -0.36 8.21 16.19
CA MET A 146 0.13 9.53 15.74
C MET A 146 -0.97 10.42 15.13
N GLN A 147 -2.18 9.91 14.94
CA GLN A 147 -3.38 10.67 14.58
C GLN A 147 -3.35 11.44 13.24
N PHE A 148 -2.57 10.98 12.25
CA PHE A 148 -2.55 11.56 10.90
C PHE A 148 -3.37 10.79 9.86
N HIS A 149 -4.00 9.68 10.25
CA HIS A 149 -4.91 8.88 9.42
C HIS A 149 -6.17 8.54 10.23
N TYR A 150 -7.35 8.43 9.61
CA TYR A 150 -8.55 8.00 10.33
C TYR A 150 -8.42 6.54 10.80
N PRO A 151 -8.98 6.15 11.97
CA PRO A 151 -9.79 6.96 12.91
C PRO A 151 -9.09 8.03 13.75
N ALA A 152 -7.77 8.19 13.66
CA ALA A 152 -6.99 9.23 14.34
C ALA A 152 -7.15 9.23 15.88
N ILE A 153 -7.12 8.04 16.48
CA ILE A 153 -7.16 7.85 17.93
C ILE A 153 -5.77 7.50 18.48
N VAL A 154 -5.61 7.55 19.80
CA VAL A 154 -4.40 7.04 20.49
C VAL A 154 -4.83 5.89 21.39
N ASP A 155 -4.58 4.67 20.94
CA ASP A 155 -4.92 3.44 21.65
C ASP A 155 -3.90 2.35 21.30
N GLU A 156 -2.95 2.13 22.21
CA GLU A 156 -1.86 1.17 22.04
C GLU A 156 -2.35 -0.27 21.90
N LYS A 157 -3.44 -0.63 22.59
CA LYS A 157 -4.00 -1.99 22.51
C LYS A 157 -4.60 -2.23 21.14
N LYS A 158 -5.37 -1.27 20.63
CA LYS A 158 -5.91 -1.33 19.26
C LYS A 158 -4.80 -1.29 18.22
N ALA A 159 -3.73 -0.51 18.43
CA ALA A 159 -2.58 -0.49 17.54
C ALA A 159 -1.97 -1.89 17.37
N VAL A 160 -1.75 -2.62 18.47
CA VAL A 160 -1.23 -4.00 18.43
C VAL A 160 -2.23 -4.96 17.77
N GLN A 161 -3.53 -4.84 18.09
CA GLN A 161 -4.59 -5.66 17.48
C GLN A 161 -4.66 -5.46 15.96
N VAL A 162 -4.58 -4.21 15.48
CA VAL A 162 -4.62 -3.85 14.06
C VAL A 162 -3.35 -4.34 13.35
N ALA A 163 -2.17 -4.14 13.95
CA ALA A 163 -0.92 -4.68 13.43
C ALA A 163 -0.98 -6.21 13.26
N TYR A 164 -1.52 -6.91 14.27
CA TYR A 164 -1.75 -8.35 14.21
C TYR A 164 -2.69 -8.74 13.06
N ASN A 165 -3.81 -8.02 12.89
CA ASN A 165 -4.80 -8.34 11.86
C ASN A 165 -4.30 -8.08 10.45
N LEU A 166 -3.53 -7.02 10.22
CA LEU A 166 -2.88 -6.74 8.93
C LEU A 166 -1.87 -7.86 8.56
N ALA A 167 -1.08 -8.31 9.54
CA ALA A 167 -0.16 -9.43 9.33
C ALA A 167 -0.91 -10.76 9.09
N LEU A 168 -1.99 -11.02 9.84
CA LEU A 168 -2.84 -12.20 9.64
C LEU A 168 -3.53 -12.18 8.26
N ALA A 169 -4.02 -11.02 7.82
CA ALA A 169 -4.61 -10.84 6.50
C ALA A 169 -3.61 -11.16 5.40
N THR A 170 -2.40 -10.60 5.50
CA THR A 170 -1.28 -10.93 4.60
C THR A 170 -1.02 -12.42 4.52
N ALA A 171 -0.89 -13.08 5.66
CA ALA A 171 -0.63 -14.50 5.73
C ALA A 171 -1.73 -15.35 5.09
N LYS A 172 -3.01 -15.01 5.33
CA LYS A 172 -4.16 -15.69 4.72
C LYS A 172 -4.27 -15.43 3.22
N VAL A 173 -3.97 -14.22 2.74
CA VAL A 173 -3.96 -13.88 1.31
C VAL A 173 -2.87 -14.66 0.58
N ILE A 174 -1.66 -14.73 1.15
CA ILE A 174 -0.56 -15.55 0.62
C ILE A 174 -0.98 -17.02 0.55
N GLN A 175 -1.59 -17.55 1.62
CA GLN A 175 -2.10 -18.93 1.64
C GLN A 175 -3.17 -19.16 0.56
N ALA A 176 -4.04 -18.19 0.31
CA ALA A 176 -5.07 -18.27 -0.72
C ALA A 176 -4.47 -18.24 -2.15
N TYR A 177 -3.40 -17.48 -2.35
CA TYR A 177 -2.73 -17.33 -3.65
C TYR A 177 -1.88 -18.55 -4.06
N ARG A 178 -1.21 -19.21 -3.10
CA ARG A 178 -0.34 -20.40 -3.34
C ARG A 178 -1.04 -21.62 -3.95
N ARG A 179 -2.32 -21.52 -4.31
CA ARG A 179 -3.05 -22.51 -5.12
C ARG A 179 -2.97 -22.27 -6.65
N GLY A 180 -2.17 -21.31 -7.12
CA GLY A 180 -1.87 -21.05 -8.55
C GLY A 180 -0.38 -20.71 -8.84
N PRO A 181 0.07 -20.70 -10.11
CA PRO A 181 1.49 -20.72 -10.51
C PRO A 181 2.17 -19.34 -10.60
N ALA A 182 1.89 -18.41 -9.71
CA ALA A 182 2.46 -17.05 -9.79
C ALA A 182 3.21 -16.64 -8.51
N GLU A 183 4.12 -15.69 -8.62
CA GLU A 183 5.01 -15.22 -7.53
C GLU A 183 4.37 -14.03 -6.79
N LEU A 184 4.53 -13.97 -5.47
CA LEU A 184 4.06 -12.87 -4.62
C LEU A 184 5.27 -12.10 -4.11
N TRP A 185 5.35 -10.81 -4.41
CA TRP A 185 6.37 -9.92 -3.87
C TRP A 185 6.00 -9.50 -2.45
N ASN A 186 6.79 -9.93 -1.47
CA ASN A 186 6.54 -9.67 -0.05
C ASN A 186 7.35 -8.46 0.45
N ASN A 187 6.75 -7.66 1.34
CA ASN A 187 7.46 -6.68 2.15
C ASN A 187 8.01 -7.40 3.39
N ASP A 188 9.34 -7.41 3.57
CA ASP A 188 10.07 -8.22 4.56
C ASP A 188 9.82 -7.87 6.05
N LEU A 189 8.86 -7.00 6.36
CA LEU A 189 8.66 -6.50 7.72
C LEU A 189 7.99 -7.49 8.70
N PHE A 190 7.44 -8.63 8.24
CA PHE A 190 6.83 -9.64 9.14
C PHE A 190 6.97 -11.09 8.60
N MET A 191 8.22 -11.59 8.60
CA MET A 191 8.62 -12.78 7.83
C MET A 191 8.10 -14.14 8.34
N GLU A 192 7.86 -14.37 9.64
CA GLU A 192 7.42 -15.71 10.08
C GLU A 192 5.92 -15.98 9.84
N VAL A 193 5.08 -14.96 10.03
CA VAL A 193 3.62 -15.11 9.93
C VAL A 193 3.19 -15.25 8.47
N ALA A 194 3.80 -14.47 7.58
CA ALA A 194 3.55 -14.53 6.13
C ALA A 194 3.95 -15.90 5.54
N VAL A 195 4.98 -16.55 6.09
CA VAL A 195 5.45 -17.87 5.63
C VAL A 195 4.57 -19.01 6.15
N HIS A 196 4.14 -18.94 7.42
CA HIS A 196 3.43 -20.04 8.08
C HIS A 196 1.91 -19.92 8.13
N GLY A 197 1.33 -18.76 7.78
CA GLY A 197 -0.12 -18.56 7.86
C GLY A 197 -0.66 -18.35 9.28
N LYS A 198 0.21 -18.38 10.31
CA LYS A 198 -0.17 -18.33 11.73
C LYS A 198 0.95 -17.73 12.59
N PHE A 199 0.57 -17.01 13.64
CA PHE A 199 1.49 -16.54 14.69
C PHE A 199 1.84 -17.68 15.67
N PRO A 200 2.99 -17.61 16.39
CA PRO A 200 3.30 -18.53 17.48
C PRO A 200 2.19 -18.55 18.55
N GLU A 201 1.82 -19.75 19.02
CA GLU A 201 0.72 -19.92 19.97
C GLU A 201 0.97 -19.17 21.29
N GLU A 202 2.24 -19.10 21.73
CA GLU A 202 2.65 -18.37 22.93
C GLU A 202 2.37 -16.86 22.82
N LEU A 203 2.70 -16.25 21.67
CA LEU A 203 2.42 -14.84 21.43
C LEU A 203 0.91 -14.58 21.41
N VAL A 204 0.13 -15.44 20.72
CA VAL A 204 -1.33 -15.32 20.68
C VAL A 204 -1.91 -15.45 22.10
N ALA A 205 -1.41 -16.38 22.90
CA ALA A 205 -1.86 -16.59 24.28
C ALA A 205 -1.57 -15.37 25.17
N VAL A 206 -0.38 -14.75 25.06
CA VAL A 206 -0.03 -13.52 25.78
C VAL A 206 -0.96 -12.38 25.40
N LEU A 207 -1.15 -12.14 24.09
CA LEU A 207 -2.00 -11.04 23.63
C LEU A 207 -3.48 -11.24 24.02
N LYS A 208 -3.98 -12.48 24.05
CA LYS A 208 -5.32 -12.77 24.57
C LYS A 208 -5.44 -12.54 26.08
N LYS A 209 -4.43 -12.98 26.85
CA LYS A 209 -4.38 -12.78 28.30
C LYS A 209 -4.43 -11.29 28.66
N ASP A 210 -3.78 -10.43 27.88
CA ASP A 210 -3.72 -8.99 28.13
C ASP A 210 -4.93 -8.21 27.59
N GLY A 211 -5.92 -8.93 27.03
CA GLY A 211 -7.12 -8.36 26.42
C GLY A 211 -6.81 -7.54 25.17
N VAL A 212 -5.70 -7.84 24.48
CA VAL A 212 -5.30 -7.21 23.21
C VAL A 212 -5.94 -7.94 22.04
N LEU A 213 -5.97 -9.28 22.07
CA LEU A 213 -6.73 -10.11 21.14
C LEU A 213 -7.99 -10.68 21.82
N TRP A 214 -9.06 -10.87 21.05
CA TRP A 214 -10.31 -11.50 21.51
C TRP A 214 -10.17 -13.02 21.78
#